data_AF-A0A6G0WHF6-F1
#
_entry.id   AF-A0A6G0WHF6-F1
#
_cell.length_a   1.000
_cell.length_b   1.000
_cell.length_c   1.000
_cell.angle_alpha   90.00
_cell.angle_beta   90.00
_cell.angle_gamma   90.00
#
_symmetry.space_group_name_H-M   'P 1'
#
loop_
_entity.id
_entity.type
_entity.pdbx_description
1 polymer ?
#
loop_
_entity_poly.entity_id
_entity_poly.type
_entity_poly.pdbx_seq_one_letter_code
_entity_poly.pdbx_strand_id
1 'polypeptide(L)'
;MLDNYNATNQDVMRLDSEIRKLAEQVRAQVSSQSMQNALDANKKRNMLQQELEIVMQRRDESLAQAILYDPAILAKYDATHDPAQPGYKAPVNIPNIVQRFVPFKHGQCAKMEQKLVGLQKQWRQVQRKIDVAVAQHDIQGMESLQLEMDQLEKQMMAEDAKRGAEFVEISVFSERVRQLVAQYRAEQQ
;
A
#
# COMPACT_ATOMS: atom_id res chain seq x y z
N MET A 1 -4.62 -9.99 -5.45
CA MET A 1 -3.21 -9.70 -5.11
C MET A 1 -3.06 -8.32 -4.48
N LEU A 2 -3.43 -7.25 -5.20
CA LEU A 2 -3.48 -5.89 -4.66
C LEU A 2 -4.40 -5.73 -3.45
N ASP A 3 -5.56 -6.37 -3.45
CA ASP A 3 -6.47 -6.35 -2.29
C ASP A 3 -5.84 -6.94 -1.02
N ASN A 4 -5.06 -8.03 -1.16
CA ASN A 4 -4.34 -8.64 -0.05
C ASN A 4 -3.26 -7.70 0.49
N TYR A 5 -2.53 -7.03 -0.40
CA TYR A 5 -1.57 -6.00 0.01
C TYR A 5 -2.26 -4.84 0.73
N ASN A 6 -3.38 -4.34 0.20
CA ASN A 6 -4.11 -3.21 0.79
C ASN A 6 -4.64 -3.56 2.19
N ALA A 7 -5.24 -4.74 2.35
CA ALA A 7 -5.73 -5.23 3.63
C ALA A 7 -4.60 -5.40 4.65
N THR A 8 -3.52 -6.12 4.29
CA THR A 8 -2.38 -6.33 5.19
C THR A 8 -1.66 -5.03 5.53
N ASN A 9 -1.54 -4.09 4.59
CA ASN A 9 -0.97 -2.78 4.86
C ASN A 9 -1.82 -1.95 5.84
N GLN A 10 -3.14 -2.02 5.70
CA GLN A 10 -4.06 -1.39 6.65
C GLN A 10 -3.92 -2.00 8.05
N ASP A 11 -3.78 -3.32 8.16
CA ASP A 11 -3.53 -3.99 9.44
C ASP A 11 -2.22 -3.54 10.09
N VAL A 12 -1.13 -3.44 9.31
CA VAL A 12 0.15 -2.89 9.82
C VAL A 12 -0.04 -1.47 10.36
N MET A 13 -0.71 -0.59 9.62
CA MET A 13 -0.94 0.79 10.05
C MET A 13 -1.81 0.86 11.32
N ARG A 14 -2.83 0.01 11.42
CA ARG A 14 -3.69 -0.10 12.61
C ARG A 14 -2.88 -0.55 13.83
N LEU A 15 -2.13 -1.64 13.69
CA LEU A 15 -1.30 -2.20 14.76
C LEU A 15 -0.23 -1.21 15.23
N ASP A 16 0.50 -0.55 14.31
CA ASP A 16 1.50 0.46 14.68
C ASP A 16 0.86 1.62 15.47
N SER A 17 -0.31 2.10 15.04
CA SER A 17 -1.06 3.13 15.77
C SER A 17 -1.49 2.66 17.16
N GLU A 18 -2.02 1.44 17.30
CA GLU A 18 -2.43 0.90 18.60
C GLU A 18 -1.24 0.71 19.55
N ILE A 19 -0.11 0.21 19.07
CA ILE A 19 1.13 0.06 19.84
C ILE A 19 1.63 1.41 20.36
N ARG A 20 1.60 2.46 19.52
CA ARG A 20 1.98 3.82 19.93
C ARG A 20 1.08 4.35 21.04
N LYS A 21 -0.24 4.19 20.90
CA LYS A 21 -1.22 4.59 21.94
C LYS A 21 -0.98 3.84 23.25
N LEU A 22 -0.72 2.54 23.20
CA LEU A 22 -0.39 1.76 24.39
C LEU A 22 0.93 2.21 25.02
N ALA A 23 1.95 2.57 24.23
CA ALA A 23 3.21 3.09 24.75
C ALA A 23 3.05 4.45 25.45
N GLU A 24 2.15 5.30 24.98
CA GLU A 24 1.75 6.54 25.67
C GLU A 24 0.97 6.24 26.95
N GLN A 25 0.01 5.31 26.91
CA GLN A 25 -0.75 4.89 28.06
C GLN A 25 0.14 4.31 29.17
N VAL A 26 1.11 3.45 28.83
CA VAL A 26 2.08 2.90 29.79
C VAL A 26 2.84 4.04 30.48
N ARG A 27 3.35 5.02 29.72
CA ARG A 27 4.06 6.18 30.28
C ARG A 27 3.17 7.00 31.22
N ALA A 28 1.92 7.23 30.83
CA ALA A 28 0.96 7.95 31.66
C ALA A 28 0.63 7.18 32.96
N GLN A 29 0.37 5.87 32.89
CA GLN A 29 0.01 5.06 34.06
C GLN A 29 1.16 4.87 35.04
N VAL A 30 2.41 4.78 34.54
CA VAL A 30 3.60 4.81 35.39
C VAL A 30 3.71 6.15 36.11
N SER A 31 3.49 7.26 35.41
CA SER A 31 3.54 8.60 36.01
C SER A 31 2.45 8.83 37.07
N SER A 32 1.30 8.17 36.95
CA SER A 32 0.19 8.23 37.91
C SER A 32 0.26 7.16 39.01
N GLN A 33 1.38 6.45 39.14
CA GLN A 33 1.61 5.37 40.12
C GLN A 33 0.63 4.18 40.01
N SER A 34 -0.05 4.03 38.87
CA SER A 34 -0.96 2.92 38.61
C SER A 34 -0.21 1.75 37.95
N MET A 35 0.64 1.08 38.74
CA MET A 35 1.56 0.05 38.22
C MET A 35 0.85 -1.15 37.59
N GLN A 36 -0.29 -1.58 38.14
CA GLN A 36 -1.05 -2.71 37.57
C GLN A 36 -1.58 -2.38 36.17
N ASN A 37 -2.17 -1.20 35.99
CA ASN A 37 -2.65 -0.74 34.69
C ASN A 37 -1.51 -0.55 33.68
N ALA A 38 -0.35 -0.06 34.14
CA ALA A 38 0.84 0.04 33.31
C ALA A 38 1.34 -1.33 32.84
N LEU A 39 1.36 -2.33 33.73
CA LEU A 39 1.75 -3.70 33.40
C LEU A 39 0.80 -4.34 32.39
N ASP A 40 -0.51 -4.20 32.58
CA ASP A 40 -1.50 -4.79 31.68
C ASP A 40 -1.46 -4.14 30.28
N ALA A 41 -1.31 -2.81 30.20
CA ALA A 41 -1.09 -2.12 28.94
C ALA A 41 0.22 -2.54 28.25
N ASN A 42 1.30 -2.76 29.01
CA ASN A 42 2.58 -3.21 28.46
C ASN A 42 2.53 -4.66 27.95
N LYS A 43 1.82 -5.55 28.66
CA LYS A 43 1.57 -6.93 28.19
C LYS A 43 0.83 -6.91 26.86
N LYS A 44 -0.25 -6.13 26.76
CA LYS A 44 -1.00 -5.98 25.51
C LYS A 44 -0.12 -5.41 24.39
N ARG A 45 0.70 -4.41 24.68
CA ARG A 45 1.64 -3.82 23.71
C ARG A 45 2.58 -4.87 23.15
N ASN A 46 3.19 -5.70 24.00
CA ASN A 46 4.12 -6.74 23.57
C ASN A 46 3.43 -7.81 22.70
N MET A 47 2.18 -8.19 23.03
CA MET A 47 1.39 -9.10 22.18
C MET A 47 1.15 -8.50 20.79
N LEU A 48 0.74 -7.22 20.72
CA LEU A 48 0.53 -6.55 19.43
C LEU A 48 1.83 -6.36 18.64
N GLN A 49 2.98 -6.21 19.30
CA GLN A 49 4.29 -6.16 18.63
C GLN A 49 4.62 -7.48 17.91
N GLN A 50 4.33 -8.62 18.54
CA GLN A 50 4.49 -9.93 17.89
C GLN A 50 3.53 -10.09 16.71
N GLU A 51 2.27 -9.68 16.86
CA GLU A 51 1.30 -9.69 15.76
C GLU A 51 1.75 -8.80 14.60
N LEU A 52 2.27 -7.61 14.90
CA LEU A 52 2.78 -6.66 13.91
C LEU A 52 3.90 -7.27 13.07
N GLU A 53 4.84 -7.98 13.68
CA GLU A 53 5.91 -8.67 12.94
C GLU A 53 5.34 -9.67 11.93
N ILE A 54 4.35 -10.48 12.33
CA ILE A 54 3.70 -11.46 11.45
C ILE A 54 2.98 -10.77 10.29
N VAL A 55 2.24 -9.69 10.56
CA VAL A 55 1.49 -8.97 9.53
C VAL A 55 2.45 -8.24 8.57
N MET A 56 3.56 -7.69 9.07
CA MET A 56 4.59 -7.09 8.21
C MET A 56 5.17 -8.09 7.23
N GLN A 57 5.42 -9.33 7.67
CA GLN A 57 5.88 -10.41 6.79
C GLN A 57 4.89 -10.71 5.65
N ARG A 58 3.60 -10.84 5.99
CA ARG A 58 2.52 -11.05 5.00
C ARG A 58 2.36 -9.88 4.03
N ARG A 59 2.61 -8.66 4.50
CA ARG A 59 2.60 -7.46 3.66
C ARG A 59 3.73 -7.50 2.64
N ASP A 60 4.93 -7.90 3.05
CA ASP A 60 6.08 -8.04 2.14
C ASP A 60 5.82 -9.12 1.08
N GLU A 61 5.21 -10.25 1.47
CA GLU A 61 4.76 -11.30 0.55
C GLU A 61 3.72 -10.79 -0.45
N SER A 62 2.69 -10.10 0.03
CA SER A 62 1.65 -9.53 -0.82
C SER A 62 2.20 -8.45 -1.76
N LEU A 63 3.17 -7.66 -1.30
CA LEU A 63 3.85 -6.65 -2.12
C LEU A 63 4.71 -7.30 -3.20
N ALA A 64 5.50 -8.31 -2.87
CA ALA A 64 6.31 -9.05 -3.84
C ALA A 64 5.44 -9.66 -4.94
N GLN A 65 4.29 -10.23 -4.57
CA GLN A 65 3.31 -10.72 -5.54
C GLN A 65 2.71 -9.58 -6.37
N ALA A 66 2.35 -8.44 -5.77
CA ALA A 66 1.82 -7.30 -6.51
C ALA A 66 2.83 -6.76 -7.55
N ILE A 67 4.12 -6.75 -7.22
CA ILE A 67 5.20 -6.42 -8.16
C ILE A 67 5.28 -7.45 -9.28
N LEU A 68 5.24 -8.74 -8.93
CA LEU A 68 5.45 -9.82 -9.89
C LEU A 68 4.32 -9.99 -10.90
N TYR A 69 3.06 -9.87 -10.46
CA TYR A 69 1.90 -10.17 -11.29
C TYR A 69 1.35 -8.97 -12.08
N ASP A 70 1.87 -7.76 -11.83
CA ASP A 70 1.58 -6.59 -12.67
C ASP A 70 2.74 -6.37 -13.66
N PRO A 71 2.53 -6.57 -14.98
CA PRO A 71 3.60 -6.46 -15.97
C PRO A 71 4.28 -5.08 -16.02
N ALA A 72 3.53 -4.01 -15.78
CA ALA A 72 4.07 -2.66 -15.83
C ALA A 72 4.92 -2.35 -14.60
N ILE A 73 4.52 -2.84 -13.42
CA ILE A 73 5.31 -2.73 -12.19
C ILE A 73 6.54 -3.64 -12.29
N LEU A 74 6.39 -4.86 -12.84
CA LEU A 74 7.49 -5.79 -13.01
C LEU A 74 8.59 -5.24 -13.92
N ALA A 75 8.22 -4.67 -15.06
CA ALA A 75 9.18 -4.04 -15.97
C ALA A 75 9.95 -2.88 -15.30
N LYS A 76 9.26 -2.08 -14.48
CA LYS A 76 9.90 -1.02 -13.68
C LYS A 76 10.83 -1.59 -12.61
N TYR A 77 10.42 -2.68 -11.95
CA TYR A 77 11.24 -3.38 -10.97
C TYR A 77 12.53 -3.88 -11.62
N ASP A 78 12.44 -4.57 -12.76
CA ASP A 78 13.62 -5.07 -13.48
C ASP A 78 14.56 -3.94 -13.88
N ALA A 79 14.01 -2.85 -14.44
CA ALA A 79 14.80 -1.68 -14.79
C ALA A 79 15.48 -0.98 -13.60
N THR A 80 14.88 -1.09 -12.40
CA THR A 80 15.42 -0.48 -11.18
C THR A 80 16.52 -1.33 -10.54
N HIS A 81 16.49 -2.65 -10.72
CA HIS A 81 17.44 -3.57 -10.08
C HIS A 81 18.51 -4.14 -11.02
N ASP A 82 18.46 -3.82 -12.32
CA ASP A 82 19.49 -4.17 -13.30
C ASP A 82 20.56 -3.06 -13.41
N PRO A 83 21.84 -3.31 -13.02
CA PRO A 83 22.92 -2.33 -13.13
C PRO A 83 23.22 -1.85 -14.55
N ALA A 84 22.75 -2.57 -15.59
CA ALA A 84 22.91 -2.16 -16.98
C ALA A 84 21.87 -1.11 -17.43
N GLN A 85 20.85 -0.84 -16.60
CA GLN A 85 19.75 0.06 -16.95
C GLN A 85 19.97 1.48 -16.39
N PRO A 86 19.60 2.55 -17.14
CA PRO A 86 19.72 3.92 -16.64
C PRO A 86 18.90 4.20 -15.38
N GLY A 87 17.84 3.42 -15.14
CA GLY A 87 16.97 3.53 -13.97
C GLY A 87 17.49 2.83 -12.72
N TYR A 88 18.68 2.22 -12.78
CA TYR A 88 19.23 1.42 -11.69
C TYR A 88 19.33 2.21 -10.38
N LYS A 89 18.89 1.56 -9.29
CA LYS A 89 19.08 2.03 -7.92
C LYS A 89 19.75 0.93 -7.10
N ALA A 90 20.90 1.25 -6.52
CA ALA A 90 21.58 0.36 -5.60
C ALA A 90 20.71 0.10 -4.35
N PRO A 91 20.62 -1.16 -3.88
CA PRO A 91 19.93 -1.47 -2.63
C PRO A 91 20.43 -0.64 -1.45
N VAL A 92 19.51 -0.19 -0.60
CA VAL A 92 19.82 0.60 0.60
C VAL A 92 19.58 -0.23 1.85
N ASN A 93 20.66 -0.53 2.58
CA ASN A 93 20.63 -1.40 3.76
C ASN A 93 20.96 -0.65 5.07
N ILE A 94 20.71 0.67 5.12
CA ILE A 94 20.97 1.50 6.32
C ILE A 94 19.75 1.43 7.25
N PRO A 95 19.82 0.78 8.43
CA PRO A 95 18.63 0.43 9.22
C PRO A 95 17.75 1.62 9.59
N ASN A 96 18.35 2.73 10.04
CA ASN A 96 17.61 3.94 10.44
C ASN A 96 16.89 4.60 9.26
N ILE A 97 17.44 4.50 8.05
CA ILE A 97 16.79 5.01 6.84
C ILE A 97 15.63 4.10 6.48
N VAL A 98 15.86 2.79 6.42
CA VAL A 98 14.84 1.77 6.10
C VAL A 98 13.63 1.88 7.04
N GLN A 99 13.88 1.95 8.35
CA GLN A 99 12.83 2.08 9.38
C GLN A 99 11.95 3.33 9.23
N ARG A 100 12.45 4.38 8.57
CA ARG A 100 11.67 5.61 8.30
C ARG A 100 11.01 5.58 6.93
N PHE A 101 11.77 5.19 5.91
CA PHE A 101 11.33 5.26 4.52
C PHE A 101 10.29 4.22 4.17
N VAL A 102 10.48 2.96 4.57
CA VAL A 102 9.56 1.88 4.18
C VAL A 102 8.15 2.13 4.73
N PRO A 103 7.94 2.44 6.03
CA PRO A 103 6.61 2.78 6.53
C PRO A 103 6.00 4.01 5.87
N PHE A 104 6.82 5.05 5.59
CA PHE A 104 6.35 6.24 4.88
C PHE A 104 5.81 5.91 3.49
N LYS A 105 6.53 5.08 2.73
CA LYS A 105 6.16 4.67 1.37
C LYS A 105 4.88 3.84 1.36
N HIS A 106 4.76 2.88 2.27
CA HIS A 106 3.50 2.15 2.49
C HIS A 106 2.33 3.07 2.85
N GLY A 107 2.58 4.12 3.64
CA GLY A 107 1.58 5.15 3.94
C GLY A 107 1.16 5.96 2.70
N GLN A 108 2.09 6.23 1.76
CA GLN A 108 1.73 6.84 0.47
C GLN A 108 0.87 5.92 -0.39
N CYS A 109 1.22 4.64 -0.45
CA CYS A 109 0.39 3.64 -1.15
C CYS A 109 -1.03 3.60 -0.58
N ALA A 110 -1.19 3.66 0.75
CA ALA A 110 -2.50 3.69 1.40
C ALA A 110 -3.31 4.95 1.04
N LYS A 111 -2.66 6.13 0.96
CA LYS A 111 -3.31 7.37 0.52
C LYS A 111 -3.74 7.29 -0.95
N MET A 112 -2.91 6.74 -1.83
CA MET A 112 -3.23 6.53 -3.23
C MET A 112 -4.39 5.55 -3.39
N GLU A 113 -4.41 4.45 -2.63
CA GLU A 113 -5.53 3.50 -2.59
C GLU A 113 -6.85 4.19 -2.20
N GLN A 114 -6.84 5.02 -1.15
CA GLN A 114 -8.04 5.78 -0.76
C GLN A 114 -8.53 6.69 -1.89
N LYS A 115 -7.61 7.32 -2.63
CA LYS A 115 -7.94 8.16 -3.79
C LYS A 115 -8.51 7.33 -4.94
N LEU A 116 -7.91 6.18 -5.25
CA LEU A 116 -8.41 5.24 -6.26
C LEU A 116 -9.83 4.75 -5.95
N VAL A 117 -10.09 4.37 -4.70
CA VAL A 117 -11.45 3.99 -4.24
C VAL A 117 -12.43 5.15 -4.39
N GLY A 118 -12.00 6.39 -4.12
CA GLY A 118 -12.80 7.59 -4.34
C GLY A 118 -13.14 7.81 -5.82
N LEU A 119 -12.15 7.74 -6.70
CA LEU A 119 -12.32 7.86 -8.15
C LEU A 119 -13.23 6.76 -8.71
N GLN A 120 -13.06 5.52 -8.24
CA GLN A 120 -13.90 4.40 -8.68
C GLN A 120 -15.37 4.58 -8.25
N LYS A 121 -15.61 5.18 -7.07
CA LYS A 121 -16.97 5.54 -6.64
C LYS A 121 -17.59 6.61 -7.56
N GLN A 122 -16.81 7.62 -7.95
CA GLN A 122 -17.25 8.65 -8.89
C GLN A 122 -17.55 8.04 -10.26
N TRP A 123 -16.66 7.20 -10.78
CA TRP A 123 -16.84 6.50 -12.05
C TRP A 123 -18.15 5.69 -12.06
N ARG A 124 -18.44 4.93 -10.99
CA ARG A 124 -19.73 4.21 -10.85
C ARG A 124 -20.95 5.12 -10.74
N GLN A 125 -20.79 6.36 -10.26
CA GLN A 125 -21.88 7.35 -10.26
C GLN A 125 -22.13 7.88 -11.66
N VAL A 126 -21.07 8.18 -12.43
CA VAL A 126 -21.19 8.63 -13.82
C VAL A 126 -21.78 7.54 -14.71
N GLN A 127 -21.35 6.29 -14.55
CA GLN A 127 -21.94 5.14 -15.26
C GLN A 127 -23.47 5.07 -15.06
N ARG A 128 -23.95 5.22 -13.83
CA ARG A 128 -25.39 5.23 -13.55
C ARG A 128 -26.12 6.41 -14.20
N LYS A 129 -25.46 7.56 -14.36
CA LYS A 129 -26.04 8.70 -15.10
C LYS A 129 -26.09 8.42 -16.61
N ILE A 130 -25.09 7.74 -17.15
CA ILE A 130 -25.11 7.29 -18.55
C ILE A 130 -26.29 6.36 -18.79
N ASP A 131 -26.50 5.37 -17.92
CA ASP A 131 -27.62 4.43 -18.03
C ASP A 131 -28.98 5.18 -18.07
N VAL A 132 -29.12 6.25 -17.28
CA VAL A 132 -30.31 7.12 -17.27
C VAL A 132 -30.43 7.93 -18.56
N ALA A 133 -29.34 8.54 -19.04
CA ALA A 133 -29.33 9.32 -20.28
C ALA A 133 -29.70 8.44 -21.49
N VAL A 134 -29.19 7.20 -21.53
CA VAL A 134 -29.55 6.19 -22.53
C VAL A 134 -31.05 5.89 -22.49
N ALA A 135 -31.62 5.67 -21.30
CA ALA A 135 -33.06 5.42 -21.14
C ALA A 135 -33.94 6.61 -21.56
N GLN A 136 -33.40 7.83 -21.52
CA GLN A 136 -34.09 9.07 -21.91
C GLN A 136 -33.80 9.49 -23.36
N HIS A 137 -33.00 8.72 -24.10
CA HIS A 137 -32.49 9.07 -25.42
C HIS A 137 -31.74 10.43 -25.48
N ASP A 138 -31.13 10.83 -24.37
CA ASP A 138 -30.31 12.04 -24.29
C ASP A 138 -28.86 11.76 -24.77
N ILE A 139 -28.68 11.79 -26.09
CA ILE A 139 -27.39 11.50 -26.74
C ILE A 139 -26.32 12.52 -26.33
N GLN A 140 -26.66 13.82 -26.25
CA GLN A 140 -25.70 14.86 -25.91
C GLN A 140 -25.26 14.77 -24.44
N GLY A 141 -26.19 14.49 -23.52
CA GLY A 141 -25.86 14.24 -22.12
C GLY A 141 -24.98 13.00 -21.95
N MET A 142 -25.26 11.93 -22.70
CA MET A 142 -24.45 10.72 -22.72
C MET A 142 -23.00 10.98 -23.17
N GLU A 143 -22.79 11.71 -24.27
CA GLU A 143 -21.44 12.03 -24.76
C GLU A 143 -20.62 12.84 -23.75
N SER A 144 -21.25 13.82 -23.09
CA SER A 144 -20.57 14.60 -22.04
C SER A 144 -20.19 13.73 -20.84
N LEU A 145 -21.04 12.78 -20.43
CA LEU A 145 -20.76 11.88 -19.32
C LEU A 145 -19.68 10.85 -19.69
N GLN A 146 -19.62 10.43 -20.96
CA GLN A 146 -18.56 9.55 -21.44
C GLN A 146 -17.18 10.24 -21.35
N LEU A 147 -17.09 11.52 -21.72
CA LEU A 147 -15.86 12.30 -21.54
C LEU A 147 -15.44 12.41 -20.06
N GLU A 148 -16.40 12.54 -19.14
CA GLU A 148 -16.13 12.54 -17.71
C GLU A 148 -15.59 11.17 -17.23
N MET A 149 -16.16 10.06 -17.72
CA MET A 149 -15.66 8.71 -17.45
C MET A 149 -14.24 8.50 -17.94
N ASP A 150 -13.95 8.85 -19.20
CA ASP A 150 -12.61 8.73 -19.78
C ASP A 150 -11.57 9.52 -18.96
N GLN A 151 -11.97 10.70 -18.45
CA GLN A 151 -11.10 11.51 -17.60
C GLN A 151 -10.86 10.86 -16.22
N LEU A 152 -11.88 10.26 -15.62
CA LEU A 152 -11.75 9.51 -14.37
C LEU A 152 -10.85 8.28 -14.54
N GLU A 153 -10.97 7.57 -15.65
CA GLU A 153 -10.12 6.42 -15.98
C GLU A 153 -8.66 6.82 -16.12
N LYS A 154 -8.36 7.90 -16.85
CA LYS A 154 -7.01 8.46 -16.95
C LYS A 154 -6.43 8.82 -15.58
N GLN A 155 -7.26 9.41 -14.70
CA GLN A 155 -6.84 9.73 -13.34
C GLN A 155 -6.55 8.47 -12.51
N MET A 156 -7.39 7.43 -12.61
CA MET A 156 -7.18 6.16 -11.93
C MET A 156 -5.88 5.50 -12.40
N MET A 157 -5.65 5.41 -13.71
CA MET A 157 -4.41 4.85 -14.27
C MET A 157 -3.17 5.64 -13.81
N ALA A 158 -3.26 6.98 -13.78
CA ALA A 158 -2.14 7.81 -13.34
C ALA A 158 -1.82 7.62 -11.84
N GLU A 159 -2.83 7.49 -10.98
CA GLU A 159 -2.63 7.23 -9.55
C GLU A 159 -2.12 5.81 -9.30
N ASP A 160 -2.61 4.82 -10.03
CA ASP A 160 -2.13 3.44 -9.92
C ASP A 160 -0.68 3.30 -10.38
N ALA A 161 -0.30 4.00 -11.47
CA ALA A 161 1.08 4.05 -11.94
C ALA A 161 2.05 4.70 -10.91
N LYS A 162 1.59 5.70 -10.16
CA LYS A 162 2.35 6.29 -9.03
C LYS A 162 2.49 5.27 -7.91
N ARG A 163 1.41 4.58 -7.54
CA ARG A 163 1.43 3.54 -6.51
C ARG A 163 2.39 2.42 -6.86
N GLY A 164 2.38 1.95 -8.10
CA GLY A 164 3.32 0.95 -8.60
C GLY A 164 4.78 1.42 -8.52
N ALA A 165 5.05 2.71 -8.77
CA ALA A 165 6.39 3.26 -8.57
C ALA A 165 6.81 3.24 -7.09
N GLU A 166 5.88 3.49 -6.15
CA GLU A 166 6.17 3.38 -4.72
C GLU A 166 6.44 1.92 -4.28
N PHE A 167 5.78 0.93 -4.88
CA PHE A 167 6.08 -0.49 -4.65
C PHE A 167 7.52 -0.84 -5.06
N VAL A 168 7.94 -0.38 -6.24
CA VAL A 168 9.32 -0.56 -6.71
C VAL A 168 10.29 0.17 -5.78
N GLU A 169 9.96 1.38 -5.33
CA GLU A 169 10.82 2.11 -4.39
C GLU A 169 10.99 1.35 -3.07
N ILE A 170 9.92 0.78 -2.51
CA ILE A 170 10.00 -0.05 -1.30
C ILE A 170 10.98 -1.21 -1.49
N SER A 171 11.00 -1.83 -2.67
CA SER A 171 11.92 -2.94 -2.97
C SER A 171 13.40 -2.52 -3.01
N VAL A 172 13.73 -1.23 -3.17
CA VAL A 172 15.11 -0.73 -3.02
C VAL A 172 15.57 -0.79 -1.56
N PHE A 173 14.65 -0.59 -0.62
CA PHE A 173 14.93 -0.56 0.83
C PHE A 173 14.59 -1.86 1.56
N SER A 174 13.88 -2.80 0.92
CA SER A 174 13.48 -4.08 1.53
C SER A 174 14.16 -5.26 0.83
N GLU A 175 15.15 -5.85 1.50
CA GLU A 175 15.80 -7.07 1.05
C GLU A 175 14.82 -8.24 0.96
N ARG A 176 13.94 -8.39 1.96
CA ARG A 176 12.94 -9.44 2.00
C ARG A 176 12.04 -9.41 0.77
N VAL A 177 11.57 -8.24 0.36
CA VAL A 177 10.74 -8.11 -0.86
C VAL A 177 11.50 -8.56 -2.10
N ARG A 178 12.78 -8.17 -2.26
CA ARG A 178 13.60 -8.61 -3.40
C ARG A 178 13.81 -10.12 -3.41
N GLN A 179 14.09 -10.72 -2.25
CA GLN A 179 14.24 -12.17 -2.10
C GLN A 179 12.94 -12.90 -2.46
N LEU A 180 11.79 -12.43 -1.99
CA LEU A 180 10.48 -13.01 -2.31
C LEU A 180 10.14 -12.90 -3.81
N VAL A 181 10.42 -11.75 -4.45
CA VAL A 181 10.24 -11.61 -5.90
C VAL A 181 11.10 -12.62 -6.67
N ALA A 182 12.37 -12.79 -6.27
CA ALA A 182 13.26 -13.78 -6.90
C ALA A 182 12.77 -15.22 -6.67
N GLN A 183 12.33 -15.55 -5.45
CA GLN A 183 11.76 -16.85 -5.11
C GLN A 183 10.52 -17.16 -5.95
N TYR A 184 9.53 -16.26 -5.96
CA TYR A 184 8.28 -16.48 -6.71
C TYR A 184 8.51 -16.55 -8.22
N ARG A 185 9.52 -15.86 -8.75
CA ARG A 185 9.94 -16.03 -10.17
C ARG A 185 10.47 -17.43 -10.44
N ALA A 186 11.30 -17.97 -9.55
CA ALA A 186 11.85 -19.31 -9.71
C ALA A 186 10.76 -20.39 -9.63
N GLU A 187 9.72 -20.18 -8.82
CA GLU A 187 8.57 -21.08 -8.70
C GLU A 187 7.64 -21.08 -9.94
N GLN A 188 7.76 -20.09 -10.83
CA GLN A 188 6.98 -19.98 -12.08
C GLN A 188 7.65 -20.65 -13.29
N GLN A 189 8.90 -21.13 -13.15
CA GLN A 189 9.69 -21.79 -14.20
C GLN A 189 9.61 -23.31 -14.10
#